data_AF-A0A2R6N1S6-F1
#
_entry.id   AF-A0A2R6N1S6-F1
#
_cell.length_a   1.000
_cell.length_b   1.000
_cell.length_c   1.000
_cell.angle_alpha   90.00
_cell.angle_beta   90.00
_cell.angle_gamma   90.00
#
_symmetry.space_group_name_H-M   'P 1'
#
loop_
_entity.id
_entity.type
_entity.pdbx_description
1 polymer ?
#
loop_
_entity_poly.entity_id
_entity_poly.type
_entity_poly.pdbx_seq_one_letter_code
_entity_poly.pdbx_strand_id
1 'polypeptide(L)'
;MNRRTFIGLAGASTAAVATAGCLSGSLGSTGSGPEDMSVDDVENLNVETTDRNTIEVQGVGAIGTEPNKAELSAAVEASDRENASNVVQELATGSEQLTGALEEYGIPAEDITTERYSLGENSRRNQFEGEHRFRIEIQDPDSVGEVIDLVADSGADEIRRVNFTITDDKRSTLYDQAVE
;
A
#
# COMPACT_ATOMS: atom_id res chain seq x y z
N MET A 1 4.24 -20.70 30.72
CA MET A 1 4.10 -22.04 30.11
C MET A 1 3.71 -21.86 28.65
N ASN A 2 4.68 -22.06 27.75
CA ASN A 2 4.50 -21.96 26.30
C ASN A 2 3.87 -23.23 25.74
N ARG A 3 2.83 -23.10 24.90
CA ARG A 3 2.47 -24.12 23.92
C ARG A 3 2.09 -23.45 22.60
N ARG A 4 3.04 -23.48 21.67
CA ARG A 4 2.85 -23.17 20.25
C ARG A 4 2.35 -24.44 19.57
N THR A 5 1.19 -24.37 18.91
CA THR A 5 0.68 -25.44 18.05
C THR A 5 0.55 -24.87 16.64
N PHE A 6 1.44 -25.30 15.76
CA PHE A 6 1.38 -25.06 14.33
C PHE A 6 0.47 -26.12 13.70
N ILE A 7 -0.52 -25.71 12.92
CA ILE A 7 -1.28 -26.58 12.00
C ILE A 7 -1.12 -25.98 10.62
N GLY A 8 -0.35 -26.67 9.77
CA GLY A 8 -0.29 -26.42 8.34
C GLY A 8 -1.51 -27.04 7.66
N LEU A 9 -2.13 -26.28 6.77
CA LEU A 9 -3.16 -26.79 5.88
C LEU A 9 -2.86 -26.28 4.47
N ALA A 10 -2.38 -27.19 3.63
CA ALA A 10 -2.25 -27.00 2.19
C ALA A 10 -3.66 -27.02 1.57
N GLY A 11 -4.02 -25.95 0.86
CA GLY A 11 -5.24 -25.87 0.07
C GLY A 11 -4.89 -25.36 -1.33
N ALA A 12 -4.78 -26.28 -2.28
CA ALA A 12 -4.68 -25.98 -3.69
C ALA A 12 -6.11 -25.80 -4.25
N SER A 13 -6.42 -24.60 -4.74
CA SER A 13 -7.67 -24.32 -5.46
C SER A 13 -7.33 -24.01 -6.92
N THR A 14 -7.43 -25.01 -7.78
CA THR A 14 -7.43 -24.83 -9.24
C THR A 14 -8.81 -24.31 -9.65
N ALA A 15 -8.89 -23.08 -10.16
CA ALA A 15 -10.09 -22.55 -10.79
C ALA A 15 -10.03 -22.81 -12.30
N ALA A 16 -10.91 -23.68 -12.80
CA ALA A 16 -11.15 -23.88 -14.22
C ALA A 16 -12.19 -22.85 -14.69
N VAL A 17 -11.82 -22.00 -15.65
CA VAL A 17 -12.75 -21.09 -16.34
C VAL A 17 -12.99 -21.64 -17.74
N ALA A 18 -14.19 -22.19 -17.94
CA ALA A 18 -14.74 -22.54 -19.24
C ALA A 18 -15.60 -21.36 -19.71
N THR A 19 -15.20 -20.70 -20.80
CA THR A 19 -16.06 -19.74 -21.51
C THR A 19 -16.29 -20.18 -22.94
N ALA A 20 -17.59 -20.30 -23.23
CA ALA A 20 -18.25 -20.79 -24.43
C ALA A 20 -17.77 -20.16 -25.75
N GLY A 21 -17.85 -20.96 -26.81
CA GLY A 21 -17.81 -20.50 -28.19
C GLY A 21 -19.19 -20.12 -28.74
N CYS A 22 -19.16 -19.34 -29.82
CA CYS A 22 -20.18 -19.24 -30.87
C CYS A 22 -19.38 -19.19 -32.18
N LEU A 23 -19.26 -20.29 -32.93
CA LEU A 23 -20.14 -20.68 -34.04
C LEU A 23 -20.42 -19.53 -35.03
N SER A 24 -19.82 -19.59 -36.22
CA SER A 24 -20.50 -19.47 -37.54
C SER A 24 -19.49 -19.44 -38.68
N GLY A 25 -19.43 -20.52 -39.44
CA GLY A 25 -18.63 -20.65 -40.67
C GLY A 25 -19.06 -21.91 -41.41
N SER A 26 -20.33 -21.95 -41.80
CA SER A 26 -20.98 -23.06 -42.49
C SER A 26 -20.68 -23.04 -43.99
N LEU A 27 -19.82 -23.96 -44.46
CA LEU A 27 -19.74 -24.47 -45.83
C LEU A 27 -19.18 -25.89 -45.65
N GLY A 28 -19.94 -26.99 -45.72
CA GLY A 28 -20.90 -27.37 -46.75
C GLY A 28 -20.27 -28.49 -47.57
N SER A 29 -20.31 -29.74 -47.10
CA SER A 29 -20.27 -30.91 -47.98
C SER A 29 -20.75 -32.17 -47.25
N THR A 30 -21.84 -32.69 -47.75
CA THR A 30 -22.41 -34.01 -47.47
C THR A 30 -21.59 -35.07 -48.19
N GLY A 31 -21.12 -36.11 -47.50
CA GLY A 31 -20.55 -37.27 -48.20
C GLY A 31 -19.64 -38.11 -47.33
N SER A 32 -20.19 -39.15 -46.71
CA SER A 32 -19.40 -40.23 -46.14
C SER A 32 -18.88 -41.10 -47.28
N GLY A 33 -17.60 -40.95 -47.61
CA GLY A 33 -16.81 -41.82 -48.48
C GLY A 33 -15.32 -41.52 -48.25
N PRO A 34 -14.42 -42.51 -48.29
CA PRO A 34 -12.99 -42.23 -48.21
C PRO A 34 -12.54 -41.70 -49.57
N GLU A 35 -12.66 -40.40 -49.78
CA GLU A 35 -12.01 -39.75 -50.92
C GLU A 35 -10.57 -39.44 -50.52
N ASP A 36 -9.69 -40.06 -51.30
CA ASP A 36 -8.24 -39.94 -51.32
C ASP A 36 -7.80 -38.47 -51.21
N MET A 37 -7.03 -38.12 -50.18
CA MET A 37 -6.36 -36.81 -50.15
C MET A 37 -5.35 -36.79 -51.28
N SER A 38 -5.65 -36.02 -52.33
CA SER A 38 -4.74 -35.87 -53.45
C SER A 38 -3.48 -35.12 -53.00
N VAL A 39 -2.33 -35.49 -53.58
CA VAL A 39 -1.04 -34.84 -53.31
C VAL A 39 -1.03 -33.35 -53.67
N ASP A 40 -1.98 -32.90 -54.51
CA ASP A 40 -2.17 -31.49 -54.88
C ASP A 40 -2.71 -30.62 -53.73
N ASP A 41 -3.39 -31.20 -52.74
CA ASP A 41 -3.89 -30.46 -51.56
C ASP A 41 -2.77 -30.09 -50.57
N VAL A 42 -1.60 -30.76 -50.69
CA VAL A 42 -0.43 -30.53 -49.84
C VAL A 42 0.47 -29.42 -50.38
N GLU A 43 0.41 -29.15 -51.69
CA GLU A 43 1.22 -28.11 -52.35
C GLU A 43 0.78 -26.68 -52.01
N ASN A 44 -0.44 -26.48 -51.51
CA ASN A 44 -0.99 -25.15 -51.22
C ASN A 44 -1.21 -24.87 -49.73
N LEU A 45 -0.63 -25.70 -48.85
CA LEU A 45 -0.43 -25.36 -47.44
C LEU A 45 0.67 -24.31 -47.36
N ASN A 46 0.28 -23.05 -47.57
CA ASN A 46 1.06 -21.90 -47.10
C ASN A 46 1.05 -21.92 -45.57
N VAL A 47 1.86 -22.80 -44.99
CA VAL A 47 2.24 -22.73 -43.58
C VAL A 47 3.04 -21.44 -43.47
N GLU A 48 2.38 -20.35 -43.07
CA GLU A 48 3.06 -19.16 -42.58
C GLU A 48 3.85 -19.59 -41.34
N THR A 49 5.07 -20.05 -41.61
CA THR A 49 6.08 -20.34 -40.62
C THR A 49 6.47 -18.96 -40.12
N THR A 50 5.78 -18.47 -39.09
CA THR A 50 6.18 -17.22 -38.47
C THR A 50 7.50 -17.52 -37.76
N ASP A 51 8.62 -17.32 -38.45
CA ASP A 51 9.97 -17.35 -37.91
C ASP A 51 10.10 -16.26 -36.82
N ARG A 52 9.58 -16.55 -35.62
CA ARG A 52 9.66 -15.67 -34.46
C ARG A 52 10.90 -16.02 -33.66
N ASN A 53 12.02 -15.44 -34.07
CA ASN A 53 13.28 -15.51 -33.33
C ASN A 53 13.28 -14.45 -32.23
N THR A 54 12.60 -14.72 -31.11
CA THR A 54 12.57 -13.83 -29.94
C THR A 54 13.40 -14.43 -28.80
N ILE A 55 14.24 -13.59 -28.17
CA ILE A 55 14.90 -13.90 -26.90
C ILE A 55 14.24 -13.02 -25.84
N GLU A 56 13.67 -13.64 -24.82
CA GLU A 56 13.15 -12.94 -23.63
C GLU A 56 14.27 -12.87 -22.58
N VAL A 57 14.48 -11.68 -22.02
CA VAL A 57 15.45 -11.44 -20.96
C VAL A 57 14.73 -10.83 -19.78
N GLN A 58 15.06 -11.30 -18.59
CA GLN A 58 14.60 -10.71 -17.32
C GLN A 58 15.83 -10.24 -16.54
N GLY A 59 15.78 -9.00 -16.07
CA GLY A 59 16.80 -8.37 -15.24
C GLY A 59 16.19 -7.87 -13.92
N VAL A 60 17.01 -7.79 -12.88
CA VAL A 60 16.63 -7.22 -11.58
C VAL A 60 17.67 -6.18 -11.20
N GLY A 61 17.21 -4.95 -10.96
CA GLY A 61 18.02 -3.85 -10.43
C GLY A 61 17.79 -3.63 -8.94
N ALA A 62 18.84 -3.24 -8.22
CA ALA A 62 18.75 -2.90 -6.80
C ALA A 62 19.76 -1.81 -6.44
N ILE A 63 19.34 -0.84 -5.63
CA ILE A 63 20.17 0.26 -5.16
C ILE A 63 19.93 0.52 -3.66
N GLY A 64 21.01 0.77 -2.92
CA GLY A 64 20.97 1.10 -1.49
C GLY A 64 21.33 2.57 -1.27
N THR A 65 20.65 3.23 -0.32
CA THR A 65 20.91 4.62 0.02
C THR A 65 20.60 4.88 1.49
N GLU A 66 21.17 5.94 2.05
CA GLU A 66 20.81 6.45 3.37
C GLU A 66 19.46 7.20 3.33
N PRO A 67 18.65 7.10 4.40
CA PRO A 67 17.45 7.92 4.55
C PRO A 67 17.77 9.42 4.47
N ASN A 68 16.85 10.20 3.93
CA ASN A 68 16.95 11.68 3.91
C ASN A 68 15.65 12.35 4.37
N LYS A 69 14.76 11.60 5.02
CA LYS A 69 13.55 12.09 5.68
C LYS A 69 13.17 11.12 6.80
N ALA A 70 12.45 11.60 7.79
CA ALA A 70 11.75 10.76 8.75
C ALA A 70 10.26 11.07 8.79
N GLU A 71 9.46 10.07 9.14
CA GLU A 71 8.02 10.19 9.36
C GLU A 71 7.70 9.76 10.79
N LEU A 72 7.14 10.68 11.57
CA LEU A 72 6.72 10.47 12.95
C LEU A 72 5.18 10.36 13.00
N SER A 73 4.68 9.34 13.68
CA SER A 73 3.24 9.18 13.96
C SER A 73 2.97 9.45 15.43
N ALA A 74 2.17 10.49 15.70
CA ALA A 74 1.78 10.94 17.04
C ALA A 74 0.25 11.11 17.12
N ALA A 75 -0.32 10.92 18.29
CA ALA A 75 -1.76 11.07 18.50
C ALA A 75 -2.08 11.85 19.78
N VAL A 76 -3.18 12.61 19.69
CA VAL A 76 -3.91 13.17 20.82
C VAL A 76 -5.11 12.26 21.08
N GLU A 77 -5.29 11.86 22.33
CA GLU A 77 -6.38 10.98 22.76
C GLU A 77 -7.22 11.70 23.82
N ALA A 78 -8.53 11.50 23.78
CA ALA A 78 -9.44 12.11 24.74
C ALA A 78 -10.53 11.12 25.14
N SER A 79 -11.07 11.29 26.34
CA SER A 79 -12.18 10.46 26.78
C SER A 79 -13.09 11.14 27.79
N ASP A 80 -14.39 10.89 27.67
CA ASP A 80 -15.42 11.46 28.55
C ASP A 80 -16.52 10.42 28.79
N ARG A 81 -17.00 10.30 30.03
CA ARG A 81 -18.00 9.29 30.40
C ARG A 81 -19.42 9.60 29.94
N GLU A 82 -19.70 10.87 29.71
CA GLU A 82 -21.08 11.37 29.60
C GLU A 82 -21.32 12.07 28.25
N ASN A 83 -20.32 12.75 27.70
CA ASN A 83 -20.49 13.67 26.58
C ASN A 83 -19.41 13.49 25.51
N ALA A 84 -19.80 12.94 24.36
CA ALA A 84 -18.93 12.88 23.18
C ALA A 84 -18.43 14.26 22.71
N SER A 85 -19.20 15.33 22.96
CA SER A 85 -18.79 16.70 22.62
C SER A 85 -17.60 17.21 23.44
N ASN A 86 -17.39 16.69 24.66
CA ASN A 86 -16.20 17.03 25.45
C ASN A 86 -14.94 16.42 24.83
N VAL A 87 -15.03 15.17 24.38
CA VAL A 87 -13.96 14.47 23.66
C VAL A 87 -13.54 15.27 22.41
N VAL A 88 -14.50 15.73 21.61
CA VAL A 88 -14.19 16.53 20.40
C VAL A 88 -13.49 17.85 20.74
N GLN A 89 -13.90 18.53 21.81
CA GLN A 89 -13.27 19.78 22.24
C GLN A 89 -11.86 19.58 22.76
N GLU A 90 -11.63 18.51 23.53
CA GLU A 90 -10.31 18.15 24.05
C GLU A 90 -9.36 17.76 22.91
N LEU A 91 -9.82 16.94 21.96
CA LEU A 91 -9.06 16.64 20.75
C LEU A 91 -8.71 17.90 19.96
N ALA A 92 -9.68 18.80 19.73
CA ALA A 92 -9.40 20.05 19.02
C ALA A 92 -8.33 20.89 19.72
N THR A 93 -8.45 21.03 21.05
CA THR A 93 -7.51 21.80 21.86
C THR A 93 -6.11 21.20 21.86
N GLY A 94 -5.99 19.89 22.07
CA GLY A 94 -4.70 19.19 22.05
C GLY A 94 -4.08 19.17 20.65
N SER A 95 -4.88 18.98 19.61
CA SER A 95 -4.43 19.06 18.23
C SER A 95 -3.90 20.43 17.87
N GLU A 96 -4.59 21.51 18.25
CA GLU A 96 -4.11 22.89 18.01
C GLU A 96 -2.80 23.18 18.74
N GLN A 97 -2.64 22.70 19.98
CA GLN A 97 -1.38 22.84 20.74
C GLN A 97 -0.24 22.09 20.05
N LEU A 98 -0.47 20.83 19.67
CA LEU A 98 0.52 20.00 19.00
C LEU A 98 0.93 20.60 17.66
N THR A 99 -0.02 20.95 16.80
CA THR A 99 0.30 21.52 15.47
C THR A 99 0.96 22.89 15.61
N GLY A 100 0.50 23.73 16.54
CA GLY A 100 1.10 25.04 16.78
C GLY A 100 2.56 24.95 17.25
N ALA A 101 2.88 24.01 18.14
CA ALA A 101 4.24 23.80 18.60
C ALA A 101 5.18 23.28 17.48
N LEU A 102 4.68 22.39 16.63
CA LEU A 102 5.43 21.89 15.46
C LEU A 102 5.70 23.02 14.45
N GLU A 103 4.71 23.87 14.19
CA GLU A 103 4.86 25.04 13.33
C GLU A 103 5.86 26.06 13.90
N GLU A 104 5.83 26.31 15.20
CA GLU A 104 6.78 27.19 15.89
C GLU A 104 8.22 26.66 15.84
N TYR A 105 8.39 25.34 15.95
CA TYR A 105 9.69 24.69 15.77
C TYR A 105 10.20 24.77 14.33
N GLY A 106 9.31 24.94 13.35
CA GLY A 106 9.65 25.14 11.94
C GLY A 106 9.21 24.01 11.01
N ILE A 107 8.36 23.08 11.47
CA ILE A 107 7.71 22.08 10.61
C ILE A 107 6.48 22.74 9.97
N PRO A 108 6.42 22.91 8.65
CA PRO A 108 5.32 23.60 8.01
C PRO A 108 4.03 22.77 8.07
N ALA A 109 2.88 23.43 8.05
CA ALA A 109 1.57 22.78 8.10
C ALA A 109 1.37 21.70 7.02
N GLU A 110 2.01 21.86 5.86
CA GLU A 110 1.96 20.87 4.76
C GLU A 110 2.66 19.55 5.08
N ASP A 111 3.63 19.57 5.99
CA ASP A 111 4.34 18.40 6.50
C ASP A 111 3.59 17.72 7.67
N ILE A 112 2.43 18.28 8.09
CA ILE A 112 1.60 17.74 9.17
C ILE A 112 0.26 17.29 8.59
N THR A 113 0.09 15.98 8.47
CA THR A 113 -1.11 15.40 7.86
C THR A 113 -1.92 14.58 8.86
N THR A 114 -3.25 14.63 8.78
CA THR A 114 -4.10 13.76 9.60
C THR A 114 -4.05 12.34 9.03
N GLU A 115 -3.54 11.40 9.83
CA GLU A 115 -3.50 9.97 9.49
C GLU A 115 -4.81 9.26 9.88
N ARG A 116 -5.39 9.64 11.02
CA ARG A 116 -6.65 9.10 11.51
C ARG A 116 -7.36 10.10 12.41
N TYR A 117 -8.68 10.15 12.31
CA TYR A 117 -9.54 10.76 13.31
C TYR A 117 -10.64 9.76 13.66
N SER A 118 -10.89 9.53 14.95
CA SER A 118 -11.96 8.64 15.39
C SER A 118 -12.61 9.12 16.68
N LEU A 119 -13.90 8.83 16.81
CA LEU A 119 -14.71 9.06 18.00
C LEU A 119 -15.67 7.88 18.11
N GLY A 120 -15.70 7.24 19.27
CA GLY A 120 -16.56 6.09 19.50
C GLY A 120 -16.85 5.87 20.97
N GLU A 121 -17.80 4.99 21.25
CA GLU A 121 -18.10 4.56 22.62
C GLU A 121 -17.35 3.26 22.92
N ASN A 122 -16.66 3.23 24.07
CA ASN A 122 -16.06 2.01 24.60
C ASN A 122 -17.00 1.38 25.62
N SER A 123 -17.83 0.43 25.20
CA SER A 123 -18.80 -0.24 26.08
C SER A 123 -18.16 -1.02 27.25
N ARG A 124 -16.86 -1.37 27.17
CA ARG A 124 -16.16 -2.02 28.29
C ARG A 124 -15.79 -1.02 29.38
N ARG A 125 -15.56 0.24 29.00
CA ARG A 125 -15.18 1.34 29.90
C ARG A 125 -16.34 2.29 30.20
N ASN A 126 -17.48 2.14 29.53
CA ASN A 126 -18.66 3.01 29.63
C ASN A 126 -18.29 4.49 29.46
N GLN A 127 -17.55 4.80 28.40
CA GLN A 127 -17.10 6.15 28.09
C GLN A 127 -16.96 6.34 26.58
N PHE A 128 -17.04 7.59 26.12
CA PHE A 128 -16.62 8.00 24.80
C PHE A 128 -15.09 8.11 24.78
N GLU A 129 -14.49 7.65 23.70
CA GLU A 129 -13.05 7.72 23.42
C GLU A 129 -12.86 8.28 22.02
N GLY A 130 -11.87 9.15 21.88
CA GLY A 130 -11.50 9.74 20.61
C GLY A 130 -9.99 9.78 20.43
N GLU A 131 -9.58 9.80 19.17
CA GLU A 131 -8.19 9.86 18.75
C GLU A 131 -8.09 10.80 17.55
N HIS A 132 -7.14 11.73 17.58
CA HIS A 132 -6.66 12.46 16.42
C HIS A 132 -5.17 12.15 16.23
N ARG A 133 -4.86 11.41 15.17
CA ARG A 133 -3.51 10.98 14.82
C ARG A 133 -2.97 11.75 13.64
N PHE A 134 -1.72 12.17 13.76
CA PHE A 134 -0.96 12.90 12.77
C PHE A 134 0.21 12.08 12.24
N ARG A 135 0.51 12.25 10.96
CA ARG A 135 1.80 11.92 10.36
C ARG A 135 2.55 13.24 10.15
N ILE A 136 3.73 13.32 10.73
CA ILE A 136 4.60 14.47 10.73
C ILE A 136 5.82 14.11 9.90
N GLU A 137 6.07 14.85 8.82
CA GLU A 137 7.25 14.70 7.98
C GLU A 137 8.39 15.59 8.51
N ILE A 138 9.57 14.99 8.64
CA ILE A 138 10.75 15.64 9.20
C ILE A 138 11.85 15.56 8.14
N GLN A 139 12.19 16.70 7.54
CA GLN A 139 13.13 16.76 6.42
C GLN A 139 14.56 16.40 6.80
N ASP A 140 14.94 16.65 8.06
CA ASP A 140 16.25 16.26 8.60
C ASP A 140 16.11 15.07 9.57
N PRO A 141 16.53 13.85 9.16
CA PRO A 141 16.53 12.67 10.03
C PRO A 141 17.25 12.87 11.37
N ASP A 142 18.25 13.75 11.44
CA ASP A 142 19.04 13.96 12.66
C ASP A 142 18.25 14.78 13.71
N SER A 143 17.25 15.56 13.27
CA SER A 143 16.39 16.38 14.15
C SER A 143 15.26 15.61 14.84
N VAL A 144 15.05 14.33 14.48
CA VAL A 144 13.91 13.52 14.97
C VAL A 144 13.85 13.43 16.49
N GLY A 145 15.00 13.35 17.16
CA GLY A 145 15.04 13.31 18.62
C GLY A 145 14.42 14.54 19.27
N GLU A 146 14.76 15.73 18.76
CA GLU A 146 14.24 17.00 19.26
C GLU A 146 12.74 17.14 18.99
N VAL A 147 12.29 16.69 17.81
CA VAL A 147 10.86 16.69 17.46
C VAL A 147 10.07 15.74 18.36
N ILE A 148 10.63 14.59 18.74
CA ILE A 148 9.98 13.66 19.68
C ILE A 148 9.78 14.32 21.04
N ASP A 149 10.82 14.98 21.56
CA ASP A 149 10.76 15.68 22.85
C ASP A 149 9.71 16.81 22.79
N LEU A 150 9.71 17.60 21.72
CA LEU A 150 8.71 18.64 21.48
C LEU A 150 7.27 18.08 21.46
N VAL A 151 7.04 17.00 20.72
CA VAL A 151 5.71 16.37 20.60
C VAL A 151 5.22 15.86 21.95
N ALA A 152 6.12 15.26 22.74
CA ALA A 152 5.81 14.79 24.09
C ALA A 152 5.44 15.95 25.04
N ASP A 153 6.12 17.09 24.93
CA ASP A 153 5.85 18.28 25.74
C ASP A 153 4.60 19.06 25.28
N SER A 154 4.21 18.92 24.01
CA SER A 154 3.15 19.72 23.37
C SER A 154 1.75 19.07 23.38
N GLY A 155 1.57 18.01 24.17
CA GLY A 155 0.25 17.41 24.41
C GLY A 155 -0.09 16.20 23.54
N ALA A 156 0.89 15.55 22.91
CA ALA A 156 0.64 14.23 22.34
C ALA A 156 0.60 13.16 23.45
N ASP A 157 -0.49 12.41 23.51
CA ASP A 157 -0.69 11.32 24.47
C ASP A 157 0.03 10.03 24.05
N GLU A 158 0.25 9.85 22.74
CA GLU A 158 0.90 8.65 22.21
C GLU A 158 1.87 8.97 21.05
N ILE A 159 3.12 8.53 21.21
CA ILE A 159 4.12 8.46 20.15
C ILE A 159 4.21 7.00 19.69
N ARG A 160 3.84 6.72 18.44
CA ARG A 160 3.70 5.34 17.96
C ARG A 160 4.90 4.80 17.22
N ARG A 161 5.33 5.53 16.20
CA ARG A 161 6.29 5.02 15.23
C ARG A 161 7.10 6.14 14.62
N VAL A 162 8.40 5.88 14.49
CA VAL A 162 9.34 6.65 13.69
C VAL A 162 9.77 5.78 12.52
N ASN A 163 9.64 6.30 11.30
CA ASN A 163 10.13 5.65 10.09
C ASN A 163 11.17 6.53 9.40
N PHE A 164 12.38 6.04 9.26
CA PHE A 164 13.38 6.67 8.42
C PHE A 164 13.20 6.20 6.98
N THR A 165 13.05 7.16 6.07
CA THR A 165 12.70 6.91 4.67
C THR A 165 13.44 7.88 3.75
N ILE A 166 13.10 7.81 2.47
CA ILE A 166 13.57 8.76 1.47
C ILE A 166 12.43 9.63 0.96
N THR A 167 12.77 10.84 0.52
CA THR A 167 11.83 11.70 -0.21
C THR A 167 11.38 11.05 -1.51
N ASP A 168 10.19 11.41 -2.00
CA ASP A 168 9.66 10.85 -3.24
C ASP A 168 10.53 11.20 -4.46
N ASP A 169 11.13 12.40 -4.47
CA ASP A 169 12.10 12.81 -5.49
C ASP A 169 13.34 11.89 -5.51
N LYS A 170 13.87 11.57 -4.32
CA LYS A 170 15.01 10.65 -4.19
C LYS A 170 14.61 9.24 -4.61
N ARG A 171 13.39 8.81 -4.29
CA ARG A 171 12.85 7.51 -4.72
C ARG A 171 12.73 7.42 -6.25
N SER A 172 12.18 8.46 -6.90
CA SER A 172 12.07 8.53 -8.36
C SER A 172 13.45 8.45 -9.02
N THR A 173 14.39 9.25 -8.52
CA THR A 173 15.77 9.32 -9.04
C THR A 173 16.51 7.99 -8.91
N LEU A 174 16.30 7.26 -7.81
CA LEU A 174 16.93 5.95 -7.57
C LEU A 174 16.27 4.83 -8.36
N TYR A 175 14.97 4.94 -8.64
CA TYR A 175 14.27 3.99 -9.49
C TYR A 175 14.85 4.00 -10.90
N ASP A 176 15.02 5.18 -11.50
CA ASP A 176 15.61 5.32 -12.85
C ASP A 176 17.03 4.73 -12.91
N GLN A 177 17.86 5.00 -11.88
CA GLN A 177 19.21 4.43 -11.78
C GLN A 177 19.24 2.91 -11.61
N ALA A 178 18.19 2.31 -11.06
CA ALA A 178 18.15 0.87 -10.84
C ALA A 178 17.73 0.10 -12.11
N VAL A 179 16.99 0.74 -13.03
CA VAL A 179 16.46 0.10 -14.24
C VAL A 179 17.26 0.42 -15.51
N GLU A 180 18.21 1.35 -15.43
CA GLU A 180 19.21 1.63 -16.47
C GLU A 180 20.26 0.51 -16.59
#